data_AF-A0A2G9RZ03-F1
#
_entry.id   AF-A0A2G9RZ03-F1
#
_cell.length_a   1.000
_cell.length_b   1.000
_cell.length_c   1.000
_cell.angle_alpha   90.00
_cell.angle_beta   90.00
_cell.angle_gamma   90.00
#
_symmetry.space_group_name_H-M   'P 1'
#
loop_
_entity.id
_entity.type
_entity.pdbx_description
1 polymer ?
#
loop_
_entity_poly.entity_id
_entity_poly.type
_entity_poly.pdbx_seq_one_letter_code
_entity_poly.pdbx_strand_id
1 'polypeptide(L)'
;MFPTQGFTEIVFCAVTSNEQVKGYGTHLMNHLKEYHIKHNILYFLTYADEYAIGYFKKQGFSKDIKVPKSRYLGYIKDYEGATLMECELNPRIPYTELSHIIKKQKEIIKKLIERRQAQIRKVYPGLTCFKEGVRQIPVECIPGIRETGWKPSCKEKGKEIKDPDQLYNMLKNLLAQIKVTALCIVQMKASVRCI
;
A
#
# COMPACT_ATOMS: atom_id res chain seq x y z
N MET A 1 16.88 14.61 20.08
CA MET A 1 17.45 14.27 18.77
C MET A 1 18.87 13.80 18.99
N PHE A 2 19.28 12.66 18.40
CA PHE A 2 20.62 12.09 18.56
C PHE A 2 21.30 11.98 17.17
N PRO A 3 21.93 13.07 16.67
CA PRO A 3 22.46 13.11 15.30
C PRO A 3 23.54 12.06 15.04
N THR A 4 24.44 11.82 15.99
CA THR A 4 25.52 10.83 15.86
C THR A 4 25.00 9.41 15.74
N GLN A 5 23.90 9.11 16.43
CA GLN A 5 23.20 7.83 16.39
C GLN A 5 22.15 7.79 15.26
N GLY A 6 21.92 8.88 14.53
CA GLY A 6 21.01 8.92 13.39
C GLY A 6 19.53 8.68 13.72
N PHE A 7 19.10 8.89 14.98
CA PHE A 7 17.70 8.71 15.39
C PHE A 7 17.20 9.85 16.30
N THR A 8 15.89 9.98 16.41
CA THR A 8 15.23 10.86 17.38
C THR A 8 14.26 10.06 18.24
N GLU A 9 14.30 10.31 19.55
CA GLU A 9 13.26 9.85 20.48
C GLU A 9 12.08 10.83 20.50
N ILE A 10 10.86 10.33 20.33
CA ILE A 10 9.63 11.08 20.57
C ILE A 10 9.16 10.76 21.99
N VAL A 11 9.34 11.73 22.89
CA VAL A 11 8.99 11.60 24.31
C VAL A 11 7.52 11.94 24.57
N PHE A 12 7.02 13.03 23.96
CA PHE A 12 5.64 13.46 24.09
C PHE A 12 5.05 13.84 22.73
N CYS A 13 3.81 13.41 22.49
CA CYS A 13 3.03 13.79 21.34
C CYS A 13 1.56 13.87 21.77
N ALA A 14 1.04 15.08 21.91
CA ALA A 14 -0.32 15.31 22.38
C ALA A 14 -1.02 16.37 21.53
N VAL A 15 -2.34 16.22 21.42
CA VAL A 15 -3.26 17.22 20.87
C VAL A 15 -4.38 17.40 21.88
N THR A 16 -4.73 18.66 22.18
CA THR A 16 -5.83 19.00 23.07
C THR A 16 -7.12 18.29 22.66
N SER A 17 -7.87 17.76 23.63
CA SER A 17 -9.04 16.90 23.38
C SER A 17 -10.05 17.48 22.39
N ASN A 18 -10.33 18.79 22.49
CA ASN A 18 -11.27 19.50 21.60
C ASN A 18 -10.81 19.56 20.13
N GLU A 19 -9.52 19.35 19.90
CA GLU A 19 -8.86 19.41 18.59
C GLU A 19 -8.43 18.03 18.08
N GLN A 20 -8.69 16.97 18.85
CA GLN A 20 -8.52 15.61 18.38
C GLN A 20 -9.48 15.34 17.21
N VAL A 21 -9.18 14.33 16.39
CA VAL A 21 -10.07 13.93 15.28
C VAL A 21 -10.12 14.97 14.12
N LYS A 22 -9.38 16.09 14.19
CA LYS A 22 -9.28 17.10 13.11
C LYS A 22 -8.05 16.97 12.20
N GLY A 23 -7.21 15.96 12.44
CA GLY A 23 -6.01 15.70 11.64
C GLY A 23 -4.74 16.47 12.05
N TYR A 24 -4.79 17.30 13.10
CA TYR A 24 -3.62 18.06 13.56
C TYR A 24 -2.44 17.19 13.95
N GLY A 25 -2.66 16.04 14.59
CA GLY A 25 -1.58 15.11 14.95
C GLY A 25 -0.83 14.61 13.70
N THR A 26 -1.56 14.19 12.67
CA THR A 26 -0.96 13.79 11.39
C THR A 26 -0.23 14.94 10.73
N HIS A 27 -0.80 16.15 10.75
CA HIS A 27 -0.16 17.33 10.18
C HIS A 27 1.17 17.64 10.90
N LEU A 28 1.16 17.66 12.24
CA LEU A 28 2.34 17.87 13.07
C LEU A 28 3.42 16.81 12.78
N MET A 29 3.04 15.53 12.73
CA MET A 29 3.96 14.43 12.46
C MET A 29 4.59 14.53 11.07
N ASN A 30 3.83 14.93 10.05
CA ASN A 30 4.37 15.12 8.70
C ASN A 30 5.42 16.23 8.66
N HIS A 31 5.16 17.36 9.30
CA HIS A 31 6.15 18.43 9.44
C HIS A 31 7.38 17.99 10.24
N LEU A 32 7.18 17.21 11.30
CA LEU A 32 8.27 16.66 12.12
C LEU A 32 9.19 15.74 11.29
N LYS A 33 8.61 14.85 10.47
CA LYS A 33 9.36 13.95 9.58
C LYS A 33 10.17 14.73 8.56
N GLU A 34 9.55 15.70 7.90
CA GLU A 34 10.21 16.54 6.89
C GLU A 34 11.40 17.29 7.48
N TYR A 35 11.24 17.85 8.68
CA TYR A 35 12.33 18.51 9.41
C TYR A 35 13.49 17.56 9.67
N HIS A 36 13.24 16.37 10.20
CA HIS A 36 14.30 15.42 10.54
C HIS A 36 15.03 14.85 9.31
N ILE A 37 14.31 14.63 8.21
CA ILE A 37 14.90 14.22 6.94
C ILE A 37 15.90 15.26 6.44
N LYS A 38 15.57 16.56 6.53
CA LYS A 38 16.50 17.66 6.18
C LYS A 38 17.76 17.68 7.03
N HIS A 39 17.68 17.16 8.26
CA HIS A 39 18.81 17.02 9.17
C HIS A 39 19.47 15.63 9.14
N ASN A 40 19.21 14.83 8.09
CA ASN A 40 19.77 13.48 7.91
C ASN A 40 19.49 12.51 9.07
N ILE A 41 18.35 12.66 9.74
CA ILE A 41 17.85 11.70 10.70
C ILE A 41 16.69 10.93 10.10
N LEU A 42 16.86 9.62 10.04
CA LEU A 42 15.96 8.72 9.32
C LEU A 42 15.22 7.74 10.23
N TYR A 43 15.45 7.77 11.54
CA TYR A 43 14.80 6.86 12.47
C TYR A 43 14.14 7.62 13.61
N PHE A 44 12.88 7.28 13.89
CA PHE A 44 12.20 7.68 15.11
C PHE A 44 11.99 6.48 16.01
N LEU A 45 12.24 6.66 17.29
CA LEU A 45 11.92 5.71 18.34
C LEU A 45 10.97 6.38 19.34
N THR A 46 10.02 5.62 19.85
CA THR A 46 9.08 6.14 20.85
C THR A 46 8.56 5.00 21.70
N TYR A 47 8.30 5.28 22.98
CA TYR A 47 7.54 4.41 23.84
C TYR A 47 6.07 4.86 23.78
N ALA A 48 5.23 4.03 23.17
CA ALA A 48 3.81 4.30 23.01
C ALA A 48 2.99 3.56 24.06
N ASP A 49 2.12 4.28 24.75
CA ASP A 49 1.05 3.75 25.57
C ASP A 49 -0.05 3.09 24.73
N GLU A 50 -0.87 2.24 25.35
CA GLU A 50 -1.86 1.41 24.64
C GLU A 50 -2.84 2.23 23.78
N TYR A 51 -3.19 3.42 24.25
CA TYR A 51 -4.09 4.34 23.54
C TYR A 51 -3.42 5.00 22.32
N ALA A 52 -2.11 5.27 22.36
CA ALA A 52 -1.40 5.90 21.25
C ALA A 52 -0.83 4.91 20.22
N ILE A 53 -0.73 3.61 20.53
CA ILE A 53 -0.24 2.59 19.57
C ILE A 53 -0.99 2.69 18.23
N GLY A 54 -2.31 2.90 18.26
CA GLY A 54 -3.12 3.05 17.05
C GLY A 54 -2.73 4.28 16.22
N TYR A 55 -2.43 5.40 16.88
CA TYR A 55 -1.93 6.61 16.24
C TYR A 55 -0.56 6.38 15.61
N PHE A 56 0.42 5.87 16.37
CA PHE A 56 1.78 5.64 15.87
C PHE A 56 1.81 4.63 14.71
N LYS A 57 1.00 3.56 14.78
CA LYS A 57 0.83 2.64 13.64
C LYS A 57 0.35 3.35 12.37
N LYS A 58 -0.61 4.26 12.48
CA LYS A 58 -1.08 5.08 11.34
C LYS A 58 0.00 6.02 10.81
N GLN A 59 0.89 6.49 11.70
CA GLN A 59 2.06 7.29 11.32
C GLN A 59 3.21 6.45 10.74
N GLY A 60 3.04 5.14 10.56
CA GLY A 60 4.07 4.28 9.98
C GLY A 60 5.09 3.76 10.98
N PHE A 61 4.76 3.78 12.28
CA PHE A 61 5.56 3.11 13.29
C PHE A 61 5.22 1.61 13.36
N SER A 62 6.24 0.80 13.61
CA SER A 62 6.16 -0.65 13.81
C SER A 62 6.64 -1.02 15.21
N LYS A 63 6.15 -2.16 15.71
CA LYS A 63 6.70 -2.80 16.93
C LYS A 63 7.98 -3.59 16.62
N ASP A 64 8.22 -3.89 15.35
CA ASP A 64 9.44 -4.54 14.88
C ASP A 64 10.53 -3.48 14.74
N ILE A 65 11.55 -3.56 15.59
CA ILE A 65 12.64 -2.58 15.68
C ILE A 65 13.81 -3.09 14.85
N LYS A 66 14.06 -2.43 13.72
CA LYS A 66 15.16 -2.74 12.79
C LYS A 66 16.47 -2.10 13.24
N VAL A 67 16.43 -0.95 13.90
CA VAL A 67 17.63 -0.30 14.42
C VAL A 67 18.29 -1.20 15.49
N PRO A 68 19.61 -1.47 15.39
CA PRO A 68 20.32 -2.28 16.39
C PRO A 68 20.22 -1.71 17.79
N LYS A 69 20.03 -2.58 18.80
CA LYS A 69 19.96 -2.20 20.23
C LYS A 69 21.12 -1.32 20.68
N SER A 70 22.34 -1.60 20.22
CA SER A 70 23.54 -0.81 20.55
C SER A 70 23.45 0.67 20.15
N ARG A 71 22.57 1.02 19.21
CA ARG A 71 22.41 2.41 18.74
C ARG A 71 21.54 3.26 19.66
N TYR A 72 20.57 2.66 20.35
CA TYR A 72 19.58 3.40 21.15
C TYR A 72 19.58 3.05 22.64
N LEU A 73 20.06 1.86 23.01
CA LEU A 73 20.10 1.43 24.41
C LEU A 73 21.04 2.34 25.21
N GLY A 74 20.55 2.88 26.33
CA GLY A 74 21.25 3.87 27.15
C GLY A 74 21.07 5.33 26.70
N TYR A 75 20.49 5.57 25.51
CA TYR A 75 20.15 6.92 25.05
C TYR A 75 18.69 7.28 25.28
N ILE A 76 17.78 6.32 25.13
CA ILE A 76 16.33 6.51 25.34
C ILE A 76 15.90 6.02 26.71
N LYS A 77 14.80 6.56 27.23
CA LYS A 77 14.22 6.14 28.50
C LYS A 77 13.37 4.89 28.31
N ASP A 78 13.50 3.93 29.24
CA ASP A 78 12.62 2.76 29.29
C ASP A 78 11.40 3.09 30.14
N TYR A 79 10.21 3.07 29.53
CA TYR A 79 8.96 3.42 30.19
C TYR A 79 8.15 2.14 30.45
N GLU A 80 7.91 1.83 31.73
CA GLU A 80 7.07 0.71 32.12
C GLU A 80 5.65 0.86 31.58
N GLY A 81 5.08 -0.25 31.10
CA GLY A 81 3.72 -0.26 30.53
C GLY A 81 3.61 0.38 29.14
N ALA A 82 4.71 0.82 28.52
CA ALA A 82 4.72 1.32 27.17
C ALA A 82 5.41 0.34 26.21
N THR A 83 5.00 0.36 24.94
CA THR A 83 5.60 -0.44 23.88
C THR A 83 6.58 0.40 23.09
N LEU A 84 7.84 -0.04 23.00
CA LEU A 84 8.81 0.56 22.07
C LEU A 84 8.34 0.36 20.62
N MET A 85 8.31 1.44 19.86
CA MET A 85 7.95 1.46 18.44
C MET A 85 8.98 2.26 17.63
N GLU A 86 9.22 1.84 16.40
CA GLU A 86 10.16 2.44 15.46
C GLU A 86 9.45 2.94 14.19
N CYS A 87 9.86 4.10 13.67
CA CYS A 87 9.53 4.55 12.33
C CYS A 87 10.80 4.84 11.54
N GLU A 88 10.95 4.16 10.41
CA GLU A 88 11.99 4.44 9.40
C GLU A 88 11.46 5.46 8.38
N LEU A 89 12.16 6.58 8.24
CA LEU A 89 11.81 7.66 7.34
C LEU A 89 12.46 7.46 5.98
N ASN A 90 11.69 7.64 4.92
CA ASN A 90 12.18 7.57 3.56
C ASN A 90 12.39 8.99 3.01
N PRO A 91 13.64 9.41 2.71
CA PRO A 91 13.93 10.77 2.25
C PRO A 91 13.34 11.09 0.86
N ARG A 92 12.88 10.07 0.12
CA ARG A 92 12.23 10.26 -1.19
C ARG A 92 10.75 10.63 -1.08
N ILE A 93 10.17 10.56 0.11
CA ILE A 93 8.74 10.84 0.33
C ILE A 93 8.59 12.26 0.88
N PRO A 94 7.92 13.18 0.15
CA PRO A 94 7.57 14.49 0.69
C PRO A 94 6.33 14.35 1.60
N TYR A 95 6.55 14.29 2.92
CA TYR A 95 5.49 13.92 3.87
C TYR A 95 4.40 14.98 4.01
N THR A 96 4.76 16.26 3.84
CA THR A 96 3.82 17.39 3.90
C THR A 96 2.83 17.41 2.73
N GLU A 97 3.29 17.02 1.54
CA GLU A 97 2.48 16.99 0.31
C GLU A 97 1.83 15.63 0.04
N LEU A 98 2.14 14.63 0.85
CA LEU A 98 1.77 13.23 0.64
C LEU A 98 0.26 13.05 0.39
N SER A 99 -0.58 13.73 1.15
CA SER A 99 -2.04 13.68 1.00
C SER A 99 -2.51 14.15 -0.39
N HIS A 100 -1.89 15.22 -0.92
CA HIS A 100 -2.20 15.76 -2.23
C HIS A 100 -1.75 14.83 -3.35
N ILE A 101 -0.55 14.27 -3.22
CA ILE A 101 0.01 13.31 -4.17
C ILE A 101 -0.88 12.07 -4.24
N ILE A 102 -1.27 11.52 -3.10
CA ILE A 102 -2.16 10.34 -3.04
C ILE A 102 -3.52 10.66 -3.67
N LYS A 103 -4.07 11.86 -3.45
CA LYS A 103 -5.34 12.27 -4.07
C LYS A 103 -5.23 12.30 -5.59
N LYS A 104 -4.20 12.95 -6.13
CA LYS A 104 -3.93 12.98 -7.58
C LYS A 104 -3.75 11.58 -8.16
N GLN A 105 -2.97 10.73 -7.51
CA GLN A 105 -2.77 9.34 -7.95
C GLN A 105 -4.08 8.56 -8.00
N LYS A 106 -4.94 8.70 -6.98
CA LYS A 106 -6.27 8.07 -6.96
C LYS A 106 -7.14 8.55 -8.12
N GLU A 107 -7.14 9.85 -8.42
CA GLU A 107 -7.89 10.41 -9.54
C GLU A 107 -7.41 9.89 -10.89
N ILE A 108 -6.10 9.78 -11.09
CA ILE A 108 -5.50 9.22 -12.31
C ILE A 108 -5.92 7.75 -12.48
N ILE A 109 -5.76 6.93 -11.43
CA ILE A 109 -6.14 5.52 -11.46
C ILE A 109 -7.64 5.38 -11.74
N LYS A 110 -8.49 6.21 -11.12
CA LYS A 110 -9.93 6.20 -11.37
C LYS A 110 -10.25 6.47 -12.85
N LYS A 111 -9.64 7.50 -13.45
CA LYS A 111 -9.81 7.80 -14.88
C LYS A 111 -9.33 6.67 -15.79
N LEU A 112 -8.22 5.99 -15.43
CA LEU A 112 -7.73 4.84 -16.18
C LEU A 112 -8.71 3.65 -16.12
N ILE A 113 -9.27 3.38 -14.94
CA ILE A 113 -10.29 2.35 -14.75
C ILE A 113 -11.55 2.69 -15.56
N GLU A 114 -12.04 3.92 -15.50
CA GLU A 114 -13.21 4.39 -16.25
C GLU A 114 -13.02 4.22 -17.76
N ARG A 115 -11.87 4.63 -18.31
CA ARG A 115 -11.53 4.43 -19.73
C ARG A 115 -11.53 2.96 -20.13
N ARG A 116 -10.91 2.10 -19.31
CA ARG A 116 -10.88 0.66 -19.57
C ARG A 116 -12.27 0.03 -19.47
N GLN A 117 -13.08 0.46 -18.50
CA GLN A 117 -14.43 -0.04 -18.32
C GLN A 117 -15.36 0.39 -19.46
N ALA A 118 -15.18 1.58 -20.02
CA ALA A 118 -15.89 2.02 -21.22
C ALA A 118 -15.57 1.13 -22.44
N GLN A 119 -14.31 0.71 -22.61
CA GLN A 119 -13.94 -0.25 -23.66
C GLN A 119 -14.58 -1.63 -23.43
N ILE A 120 -14.61 -2.12 -22.19
CA ILE A 120 -15.20 -3.43 -21.85
C ILE A 120 -16.73 -3.42 -22.02
N ARG A 121 -17.40 -2.32 -21.65
CA ARG A 121 -18.87 -2.18 -21.76
C ARG A 121 -19.35 -1.90 -23.19
N LYS A 122 -18.46 -1.93 -24.19
CA LYS A 122 -18.83 -1.81 -25.60
C LYS A 122 -19.81 -2.94 -25.95
N VAL A 123 -21.06 -2.57 -26.23
CA VAL A 123 -22.09 -3.51 -26.65
C VAL A 123 -21.87 -3.83 -28.12
N TYR A 124 -21.66 -5.10 -28.42
CA TYR A 124 -21.58 -5.58 -29.81
C TYR A 124 -22.97 -5.98 -30.29
N PRO A 125 -23.31 -5.72 -31.57
CA PRO A 125 -24.56 -6.22 -32.14
C PRO A 125 -24.59 -7.75 -32.09
N GLY A 126 -25.79 -8.31 -31.97
CA GLY A 126 -25.99 -9.76 -32.00
C GLY A 126 -25.48 -10.38 -33.31
N LEU A 127 -24.98 -11.60 -33.24
CA LEU A 127 -24.44 -12.32 -34.39
C LEU A 127 -25.56 -12.68 -35.38
N THR A 128 -25.44 -12.27 -36.64
CA THR A 128 -26.45 -12.49 -37.69
C THR A 128 -26.27 -13.79 -38.48
N CYS A 129 -25.06 -14.35 -38.49
CA CYS A 129 -24.67 -15.54 -39.26
C CYS A 129 -25.49 -16.82 -38.94
N PHE A 130 -26.09 -16.92 -37.75
CA PHE A 130 -26.95 -18.05 -37.41
C PHE A 130 -28.33 -18.01 -38.10
N LYS A 131 -28.76 -16.85 -38.60
CA LYS A 131 -30.03 -16.71 -39.36
C LYS A 131 -29.95 -17.36 -40.75
N GLU A 132 -28.75 -17.51 -41.29
CA GLU A 132 -28.47 -18.09 -42.61
C GLU A 132 -28.27 -19.62 -42.55
N GLY A 133 -28.57 -20.26 -41.41
CA GLY A 133 -28.50 -21.72 -41.24
C GLY A 133 -27.15 -22.26 -40.76
N VAL A 134 -26.16 -21.39 -40.51
CA VAL A 134 -24.86 -21.78 -39.95
C VAL A 134 -25.03 -22.17 -38.47
N ARG A 135 -24.62 -23.38 -38.08
CA ARG A 135 -24.76 -23.88 -36.69
C ARG A 135 -23.57 -23.58 -35.78
N GLN A 136 -22.40 -23.26 -36.34
CA GLN A 136 -21.16 -23.05 -35.58
C GLN A 136 -20.29 -21.99 -36.26
N ILE A 137 -19.65 -21.14 -35.45
CA ILE A 137 -18.63 -20.19 -35.91
C ILE A 137 -17.35 -20.33 -35.07
N PRO A 138 -16.17 -20.12 -35.65
CA PRO A 138 -14.94 -20.04 -34.88
C PRO A 138 -15.00 -18.92 -33.83
N VAL A 139 -14.45 -19.17 -32.64
CA VAL A 139 -14.44 -18.21 -31.52
C VAL A 139 -13.73 -16.90 -31.88
N GLU A 140 -12.71 -17.00 -32.74
CA GLU A 140 -11.94 -15.88 -33.31
C GLU A 140 -12.76 -14.97 -34.24
N CYS A 141 -13.90 -15.44 -34.76
CA CYS A 141 -14.81 -14.64 -35.56
C CYS A 141 -15.74 -13.76 -34.70
N ILE A 142 -15.79 -13.95 -33.38
CA ILE A 142 -16.64 -13.15 -32.48
C ILE A 142 -15.96 -11.78 -32.25
N PRO A 143 -16.57 -10.65 -32.67
CA PRO A 143 -15.92 -9.33 -32.65
C PRO A 143 -15.35 -8.94 -31.27
N GLY A 144 -16.13 -9.15 -30.20
CA GLY A 144 -15.68 -8.85 -28.84
C GLY A 144 -14.53 -9.72 -28.34
N ILE A 145 -14.43 -10.97 -28.81
CA ILE A 145 -13.33 -11.88 -28.42
C ILE A 145 -12.06 -11.54 -29.22
N ARG A 146 -12.21 -11.28 -30.53
CA ARG A 146 -11.10 -10.84 -31.39
C ARG A 146 -10.43 -9.56 -30.87
N GLU A 147 -11.22 -8.57 -30.45
CA GLU A 147 -10.71 -7.30 -29.93
C GLU A 147 -9.96 -7.45 -28.58
N THR A 148 -10.23 -8.52 -27.81
CA THR A 148 -9.50 -8.79 -26.56
C THR A 148 -8.12 -9.42 -26.76
N GLY A 149 -7.73 -9.70 -28.02
CA GLY A 149 -6.47 -10.37 -28.33
C GLY A 149 -6.46 -11.84 -27.94
N TRP A 150 -7.65 -12.45 -27.78
CA TRP A 150 -7.77 -13.88 -27.51
C TRP A 150 -7.16 -14.67 -28.66
N LYS A 151 -6.21 -15.54 -28.33
CA LYS A 151 -5.67 -16.53 -29.27
C LYS A 151 -6.18 -17.90 -28.83
N PRO A 152 -6.54 -18.79 -29.76
CA PRO A 152 -6.81 -20.17 -29.41
C PRO A 152 -5.57 -20.71 -28.69
N SER A 153 -5.76 -21.26 -27.50
CA SER A 153 -4.69 -21.99 -26.83
C SER A 153 -4.27 -23.09 -27.79
N CYS A 154 -3.08 -22.95 -28.37
CA CYS A 154 -2.48 -24.00 -29.18
C CYS A 154 -2.30 -25.16 -28.21
N LYS A 155 -3.22 -26.14 -28.27
CA LYS A 155 -2.99 -27.45 -27.67
C LYS A 155 -1.91 -28.14 -28.51
N GLU A 156 -0.69 -27.62 -28.48
CA GLU A 156 0.46 -28.50 -28.60
C GLU A 156 0.39 -29.42 -27.40
N LYS A 157 0.20 -30.71 -27.69
CA LYS A 157 0.31 -31.79 -26.74
C LYS A 157 1.78 -31.89 -26.30
N GLY A 158 2.22 -30.97 -25.45
CA GLY A 158 3.49 -31.00 -24.74
C GLY A 158 3.18 -30.90 -23.26
N LYS A 159 3.41 -31.99 -22.52
CA LYS A 159 3.18 -32.09 -21.09
C LYS A 159 4.06 -31.09 -20.33
N GLU A 160 3.46 -30.03 -19.80
CA GLU A 160 3.84 -29.53 -18.47
C GLU A 160 2.54 -29.33 -17.69
N ILE A 161 2.09 -30.42 -17.07
CA ILE A 161 1.16 -30.33 -15.95
C ILE A 161 1.98 -29.72 -14.82
N LYS A 162 1.99 -28.39 -14.71
CA LYS A 162 2.41 -27.75 -13.47
C LYS A 162 1.41 -28.21 -12.42
N ASP A 163 1.86 -29.14 -11.60
CA ASP A 163 1.11 -29.79 -10.53
C ASP A 163 0.18 -28.77 -9.84
N PRO A 164 -1.14 -29.01 -9.75
CA PRO A 164 -2.09 -28.06 -9.18
C PRO A 164 -1.65 -27.53 -7.81
N ASP A 165 -0.92 -28.33 -7.03
CA ASP A 165 -0.34 -27.94 -5.75
C ASP A 165 0.84 -26.96 -5.88
N GLN A 166 1.69 -27.12 -6.90
CA GLN A 166 2.76 -26.16 -7.19
C GLN A 166 2.20 -24.81 -7.65
N LEU A 167 1.17 -24.83 -8.48
CA LEU A 167 0.51 -23.62 -8.99
C LEU A 167 -0.24 -22.89 -7.86
N TYR A 168 -0.91 -23.66 -6.98
CA TYR A 168 -1.52 -23.15 -5.75
C TYR A 168 -0.49 -22.51 -4.83
N ASN A 169 0.65 -23.17 -4.59
CA ASN A 169 1.72 -22.64 -3.75
C ASN A 169 2.37 -21.38 -4.35
N MET A 170 2.56 -21.34 -5.66
CA MET A 170 3.10 -20.17 -6.35
C MET A 170 2.15 -18.96 -6.24
N LEU A 171 0.85 -19.17 -6.49
CA LEU A 171 -0.19 -18.15 -6.31
C LEU A 171 -0.32 -17.71 -4.85
N LYS A 172 -0.24 -18.64 -3.90
CA LYS A 172 -0.27 -18.35 -2.46
C LYS A 172 0.91 -17.49 -2.03
N ASN A 173 2.11 -17.77 -2.55
CA ASN A 173 3.31 -16.98 -2.27
C ASN A 173 3.22 -15.59 -2.91
N LEU A 174 2.73 -15.49 -4.14
CA LEU A 174 2.49 -14.21 -4.81
C LEU A 174 1.44 -13.37 -4.05
N LEU A 175 0.38 -14.01 -3.58
CA LEU A 175 -0.68 -13.37 -2.80
C LEU A 175 -0.20 -12.96 -1.42
N ALA A 176 0.72 -13.71 -0.80
CA ALA A 176 1.39 -13.33 0.43
C ALA A 176 2.31 -12.11 0.23
N GLN A 177 3.12 -12.11 -0.84
CA GLN A 177 3.96 -10.96 -1.19
C GLN A 177 3.12 -9.71 -1.47
N ILE A 178 2.07 -9.83 -2.28
CA ILE A 178 1.13 -8.74 -2.55
C ILE A 178 0.43 -8.29 -1.27
N LYS A 179 0.07 -9.19 -0.35
CA LYS A 179 -0.48 -8.82 0.96
C LYS A 179 0.51 -8.02 1.78
N VAL A 180 1.80 -8.36 1.81
CA VAL A 180 2.83 -7.59 2.53
C VAL A 180 3.02 -6.21 1.90
N THR A 181 3.12 -6.12 0.57
CA THR A 181 3.26 -4.84 -0.13
C THR A 181 1.99 -3.98 -0.01
N ALA A 182 0.82 -4.62 -0.08
CA ALA A 182 -0.47 -3.96 0.11
C ALA A 182 -0.71 -3.57 1.58
N LEU A 183 -0.15 -4.27 2.57
CA LEU A 183 -0.20 -3.87 3.98
C LEU A 183 0.52 -2.53 4.20
N CYS A 184 1.68 -2.31 3.59
CA CYS A 184 2.33 -0.99 3.59
C CYS A 184 1.45 0.09 2.94
N ILE A 185 0.75 -0.24 1.84
CA ILE A 185 -0.11 0.72 1.12
C ILE A 185 -1.47 0.94 1.82
N VAL A 186 -2.01 -0.09 2.49
CA VAL A 186 -3.29 -0.07 3.21
C VAL A 186 -3.13 0.60 4.57
N GLN A 187 -2.00 0.44 5.25
CA GLN A 187 -1.65 1.26 6.43
C GLN A 187 -1.64 2.76 6.08
N MET A 188 -1.18 3.13 4.87
CA MET A 188 -1.29 4.51 4.38
C MET A 188 -2.73 4.90 3.97
N LYS A 189 -3.55 3.99 3.42
CA LYS A 189 -4.95 4.27 3.03
C LYS A 189 -5.92 4.37 4.21
N ALA A 190 -5.70 3.64 5.31
CA ALA A 190 -6.48 3.75 6.54
C ALA A 190 -6.33 5.12 7.22
N SER A 191 -5.30 5.90 6.83
CA SER A 191 -5.04 7.24 7.31
C SER A 191 -6.03 8.31 6.83
N VAL A 192 -6.96 7.99 5.92
CA VAL A 192 -7.89 8.97 5.31
C VAL A 192 -9.36 8.77 5.74
N ARG A 193 -9.68 7.76 6.56
CA ARG A 193 -11.10 7.46 6.89
C ARG A 193 -11.46 7.32 8.36
N CYS A 194 -10.51 7.42 9.28
CA CYS A 194 -10.81 7.43 10.72
C CYS A 194 -9.82 8.33 11.45
N ILE A 195 -10.08 9.64 11.33
CA ILE A 195 -9.83 10.78 12.22
C ILE A 195 -10.79 11.79 11.60
#